data_AF-A0AAJ3ZJW4-F1
#
_entry.id   AF-A0AAJ3ZJW4-F1
#
_cell.length_a   1.000
_cell.length_b   1.000
_cell.length_c   1.000
_cell.angle_alpha   90.00
_cell.angle_beta   90.00
_cell.angle_gamma   90.00
#
_symmetry.space_group_name_H-M   'P 1'
#
loop_
_entity.id
_entity.type
_entity.pdbx_description
1 polymer ?
#
loop_
_entity_poly.entity_id
_entity_poly.type
_entity_poly.pdbx_seq_one_letter_code
_entity_poly.pdbx_strand_id
1 'polypeptide(L)' 'MPAEKRELVIYVGKRFKMSFRQACKLFCISTSVFYYKSKRKNCDLQISEELLKLAESHRT' A
#
# COMPACT_ATOMS: atom_id res chain seq x y z
N MET A 1 -3.43 1.93 -6.29
CA MET A 1 -2.81 1.60 -4.97
C MET A 1 -1.43 0.96 -5.13
N PRO A 2 -0.50 1.04 -4.15
CA PRO A 2 0.80 0.36 -4.20
C PRO A 2 0.69 -1.16 -4.46
N ALA A 3 -0.42 -1.78 -4.05
CA ALA A 3 -0.73 -3.18 -4.30
C ALA A 3 -0.98 -3.50 -5.78
N GLU A 4 -1.83 -2.74 -6.48
CA GLU A 4 -2.12 -2.91 -7.92
C GLU A 4 -0.86 -2.79 -8.78
N LYS A 5 0.01 -1.83 -8.43
CA LYS A 5 1.30 -1.62 -9.09
C LYS A 5 2.26 -2.80 -8.89
N ARG A 6 2.13 -3.54 -7.80
CA ARG A 6 2.94 -4.72 -7.48
C ARG A 6 2.61 -5.89 -8.40
N GLU A 7 1.34 -6.10 -8.70
CA GLU A 7 0.88 -7.19 -9.57
C GLU A 7 1.39 -7.05 -11.00
N LEU A 8 1.39 -5.82 -11.53
CA LEU A 8 1.92 -5.52 -12.88
C LEU A 8 3.40 -5.88 -13.02
N VAL A 9 4.22 -5.53 -12.03
CA VAL A 9 5.66 -5.85 -12.02
C VAL A 9 5.88 -7.36 -11.98
N ILE A 10 5.10 -8.08 -11.16
CA ILE A 10 5.18 -9.55 -11.05
C ILE A 10 4.77 -10.21 -12.38
N TYR A 11 3.67 -9.74 -12.98
CA TYR A 11 3.18 -10.26 -14.25
C TYR A 11 4.23 -10.13 -15.35
N VAL A 12 4.79 -8.92 -15.53
CA VAL A 12 5.79 -8.66 -16.57
C VAL A 12 7.09 -9.44 -16.31
N GLY A 13 7.55 -9.48 -15.04
CA GLY A 13 8.73 -10.26 -14.66
C GLY A 13 8.60 -11.74 -15.05
N LYS A 14 7.43 -12.34 -14.82
CA LYS A 14 7.15 -13.73 -15.22
C LYS A 14 6.97 -13.89 -16.72
N ARG A 15 6.16 -13.03 -17.35
CA ARG A 15 5.78 -13.17 -18.77
C ARG A 15 6.94 -12.94 -19.72
N PHE A 16 7.81 -11.98 -19.42
CA PHE A 16 8.91 -11.55 -20.29
C PHE A 16 10.30 -11.94 -19.74
N LYS A 17 10.36 -12.74 -18.67
CA LYS A 17 11.60 -13.13 -17.96
C LYS A 17 12.51 -11.94 -17.62
N MET A 18 11.90 -10.80 -17.30
CA MET A 18 12.65 -9.60 -16.92
C MET A 18 13.14 -9.68 -15.49
N SER A 19 14.31 -9.09 -15.23
CA SER A 19 14.73 -8.85 -13.85
C SER A 19 13.73 -7.92 -13.17
N PHE A 20 13.62 -8.09 -11.85
CA PHE A 20 12.73 -7.27 -11.04
C PHE A 20 13.01 -5.76 -11.17
N ARG A 21 14.30 -5.37 -11.25
CA ARG A 21 14.71 -3.99 -11.50
C ARG A 21 14.21 -3.45 -12.84
N GLN A 22 14.29 -4.25 -13.90
CA GLN A 22 13.79 -3.86 -15.23
C GLN A 22 12.28 -3.69 -15.23
N ALA A 23 11.55 -4.64 -14.64
CA ALA A 23 10.09 -4.56 -14.54
C ALA A 23 9.63 -3.35 -13.72
N CYS A 24 10.29 -3.03 -12.61
CA CYS A 24 10.01 -1.80 -11.83
C CYS A 24 10.25 -0.52 -12.64
N LYS A 25 11.35 -0.44 -13.40
CA LYS A 25 11.64 0.70 -14.27
C LYS A 25 10.58 0.91 -15.35
N LEU A 26 10.08 -0.18 -15.94
CA LEU A 26 9.06 -0.13 -17.00
C LEU A 26 7.81 0.65 -16.57
N PHE A 27 7.41 0.52 -15.30
CA PHE A 27 6.21 1.14 -14.75
C PHE A 27 6.50 2.39 -13.91
N CYS A 28 7.74 2.89 -13.92
CA CYS A 28 8.18 4.00 -13.08
C CYS A 28 7.88 3.79 -11.58
N ILE A 29 8.08 2.55 -11.09
CA ILE A 29 7.82 2.18 -9.70
C ILE A 29 9.13 1.99 -8.95
N SER A 30 9.21 2.51 -7.73
CA SER A 30 10.30 2.20 -6.81
C SER A 30 10.18 0.78 -6.24
N THR A 31 11.31 0.10 -6.04
CA THR A 31 11.35 -1.21 -5.36
C THR A 31 10.80 -1.13 -3.93
N SER A 32 10.78 0.06 -3.30
CA SER A 32 10.20 0.29 -1.98
C SER A 32 8.72 -0.08 -1.87
N VAL A 33 7.97 -0.06 -2.99
CA VAL A 33 6.57 -0.49 -3.05
C VAL A 33 6.39 -1.95 -2.61
N PHE A 34 7.42 -2.78 -2.74
CA PHE A 34 7.39 -4.18 -2.29
C PHE A 34 7.59 -4.36 -0.78
N TYR A 35 8.15 -3.34 -0.13
CA TYR A 35 8.30 -3.28 1.32
C TYR A 35 7.13 -2.55 1.98
N TYR A 36 6.28 -1.89 1.19
CA TYR A 36 5.04 -1.32 1.68
C TYR A 36 4.15 -2.45 2.22
N LYS A 37 4.08 -2.54 3.55
CA LYS A 37 3.03 -3.27 4.25
C LYS A 37 1.92 -2.28 4.53
N SER A 38 0.75 -2.51 3.94
CA SER A 38 -0.47 -1.87 4.42
C SER A 38 -0.54 -2.11 5.93
N LYS A 39 -0.58 -1.06 6.74
CA LYS A 39 -1.00 -1.22 8.14
C LYS A 39 -2.35 -1.92 8.13
N ARG A 40 -2.54 -2.90 9.02
CA ARG A 40 -3.85 -3.54 9.17
C ARG A 40 -4.81 -2.44 9.60
N LYS A 41 -5.83 -2.15 8.79
CA LYS A 41 -6.83 -1.11 9.08
C LYS A 41 -7.47 -1.27 10.47
N ASN A 42 -7.53 -2.50 10.99
CA ASN A 42 -8.24 -2.82 12.23
C ASN A 42 -7.73 -2.06 13.47
N CYS A 43 -6.43 -1.83 13.60
CA CYS A 43 -5.89 -1.13 14.78
C CYS A 43 -6.17 0.37 14.72
N ASP A 44 -6.03 0.97 13.53
CA ASP A 44 -6.25 2.40 13.33
C ASP A 44 -7.74 2.75 13.34
N LEU A 45 -8.63 1.80 12.95
CA LEU A 45 -10.08 1.96 13.00
C LEU A 45 -10.60 2.15 14.43
N GLN A 46 -10.14 1.33 15.37
CA GLN A 46 -10.53 1.46 16.78
C GLN A 46 -10.09 2.82 17.35
N ILE A 47 -8.85 3.23 17.05
CA ILE A 47 -8.34 4.54 17.46
C ILE A 47 -9.18 5.66 16.84
N SER A 48 -9.53 5.56 15.56
CA SER A 48 -10.36 6.57 14.89
C SER A 48 -11.78 6.65 15.45
N GLU A 49 -12.39 5.51 15.82
CA GLU A 49 -13.72 5.47 16.42
C GLU A 49 -13.72 6.09 17.81
N GLU A 50 -12.73 5.78 18.65
CA GLU A 50 -12.58 6.39 19.98
C GLU A 50 -12.31 7.90 19.89
N LEU A 51 -11.48 8.34 18.93
CA LEU A 51 -11.24 9.76 18.70
C LEU A 51 -12.50 10.49 18.20
N LEU A 52 -13.31 9.86 17.35
CA LEU A 52 -14.60 10.41 16.92
C LEU A 52 -15.56 10.55 18.10
N LYS A 53 -15.70 9.52 18.94
CA LYS A 53 -16.52 9.59 20.16
C LYS A 53 -16.07 10.72 21.08
N LEU A 54 -14.76 10.88 21.29
CA LEU A 54 -14.18 11.95 22.10
C LEU A 54 -14.49 13.33 21.52
N ALA A 55 -14.40 13.49 20.21
CA ALA A 55 -14.72 14.75 19.54
C ALA A 55 -16.21 15.09 19.63
N GLU A 56 -17.09 14.09 19.56
CA GLU A 56 -18.53 14.28 19.75
C GLU A 56 -18.89 14.64 21.20
N SER A 57 -18.22 14.04 22.19
CA SER A 57 -18.48 14.33 23.61
C SER A 57 -17.97 15.72 24.04
N HIS A 58 -16.97 16.26 23.34
CA HIS A 58 -16.37 17.56 23.62
C HIS A 58 -16.59 18.57 22.48
N ARG A 59 -17.80 18.63 21.92
CA ARG A 59 -18.20 19.72 21.00
C ARG A 59 -18.23 21.05 21.76
N THR A 60 -17.09 21.76 21.77
CA THR A 60 -16.99 23.19 22.08
C THR A 60 -17.45 24.04 20.92
#